data_AF-A0AA88MXQ7-F1
#
_entry.id   AF-A0AA88MXQ7-F1
#
_cell.length_a   1.000
_cell.length_b   1.000
_cell.length_c   1.000
_cell.angle_alpha   90.00
_cell.angle_beta   90.00
_cell.angle_gamma   90.00
#
_symmetry.space_group_name_H-M   'P 1'
#
loop_
_entity.id
_entity.type
_entity.pdbx_description
1 polymer ?
#
loop_
_entity_poly.entity_id
_entity_poly.type
_entity_poly.pdbx_seq_one_letter_code
_entity_poly.pdbx_strand_id
1 'polypeptide(L)'
;MASDMSRPGEVDVNVGRRRRREQDVRTRKVSAVGIEELTSTGHQALKEGRTEDALTCFKDALRTAEQLQDSRVFRTCSFNLGAAYVEVGRPQKGINFLQQTEVGPKADRIPDLQFNLALAHNALGHTQEATAYFLQAANLYRSQGAGSSEGEACMEMGRCYGRTQEWGLAVHGFLRAAESYKVASLLDSAATALNEAGSHMVQSDQFSHDDIVSVLTKCLSLADSIKDTWILGNLYQSVGTSFCRLRCFQQAVQCFQAALGTVAQWPPLLAKVLHNLGAALNSLGQFSSAVGYHRLAAGLYGSLGYRGDQARCFTNLALAYSQLGDEEEAAESFIHALQGFRDTEDHLAQVQVCESLADCYLKLRKQHKAVQLYKEALSALSHCEDDSGRLRDHLVDRLTAALQQSLTISLQRPHTLMPCPLGSNPHSSPLRQPIRKSDITPNPGSLSKLLQPKQSWEAPGAGQEATSRQEVDGDGDQSEHKIVAPELHSLYHSEEMDQVQHSESLHPNTPGELWLDRENPPTESETSLAEALPIIETHPPMSRWRSQFCSLM
;
A
#
# COMPACT_ATOMS: atom_id res chain seq x y z
N MET A 1 82.43 50.83 -6.04
CA MET A 1 81.83 50.28 -7.28
C MET A 1 82.27 48.83 -7.40
N ALA A 2 81.45 47.90 -6.91
CA ALA A 2 81.57 46.48 -7.23
C ALA A 2 80.35 46.14 -8.07
N SER A 3 80.59 45.88 -9.35
CA SER A 3 79.57 45.64 -10.37
C SER A 3 78.96 44.26 -10.19
N ASP A 4 77.66 44.26 -9.89
CA ASP A 4 76.74 43.14 -9.88
C ASP A 4 76.61 42.56 -11.29
N MET A 5 77.27 41.42 -11.54
CA MET A 5 77.15 40.64 -12.77
C MET A 5 76.29 39.41 -12.46
N SER A 6 74.98 39.60 -12.42
CA SER A 6 74.01 38.51 -12.47
C SER A 6 74.25 37.69 -13.75
N ARG A 7 74.52 36.38 -13.57
CA ARG A 7 74.81 35.45 -14.68
C ARG A 7 73.60 35.33 -15.63
N PRO A 8 73.78 35.43 -16.97
CA PRO A 8 72.66 35.38 -17.94
C PRO A 8 71.84 34.08 -17.95
N GLY A 9 72.26 33.03 -17.23
CA GLY A 9 71.58 31.72 -17.20
C GLY A 9 70.62 31.49 -16.02
N GLU A 10 70.67 32.28 -14.95
CA GLU A 10 69.81 32.04 -13.77
C GLU A 10 68.39 32.60 -13.95
N VAL A 11 68.24 33.69 -14.70
CA VAL A 11 66.94 34.29 -15.01
C VAL A 11 66.15 33.39 -15.97
N ASP A 12 66.79 32.83 -17.01
CA ASP A 12 66.14 31.93 -17.98
C ASP A 12 65.75 30.57 -17.36
N VAL A 13 66.55 30.03 -16.44
CA VAL A 13 66.20 28.80 -15.71
C VAL A 13 65.02 29.04 -14.76
N ASN A 14 64.94 30.21 -14.11
CA ASN A 14 63.80 30.57 -13.27
C ASN A 14 62.54 30.88 -14.10
N VAL A 15 62.67 31.50 -15.27
CA VAL A 15 61.55 31.73 -16.20
C VAL A 15 61.04 30.41 -16.79
N GLY A 16 61.93 29.48 -17.14
CA GLY A 16 61.58 28.13 -17.59
C GLY A 16 60.90 27.28 -16.51
N ARG A 17 61.37 27.34 -15.26
CA ARG A 17 60.70 26.71 -14.11
C ARG A 17 59.34 27.33 -13.80
N ARG A 18 59.22 28.65 -13.91
CA ARG A 18 57.96 29.38 -13.70
C ARG A 18 56.94 29.06 -14.81
N ARG A 19 57.35 29.05 -16.08
CA ARG A 19 56.50 28.63 -17.21
C ARG A 19 56.07 27.17 -17.12
N ARG A 20 56.95 26.25 -16.71
CA ARG A 20 56.59 24.84 -16.46
C ARG A 20 55.59 24.71 -15.31
N ARG A 21 55.77 25.45 -14.21
CA ARG A 21 54.82 25.49 -13.10
C ARG A 21 53.47 26.07 -13.52
N GLU A 22 53.45 27.15 -14.29
CA GLU A 22 52.22 27.76 -14.82
C GLU A 22 51.49 26.83 -15.80
N GLN A 23 52.23 26.09 -16.63
CA GLN A 23 51.66 25.10 -17.56
C GLN A 23 51.13 23.86 -16.81
N ASP A 24 51.85 23.35 -15.79
CA ASP A 24 51.40 22.24 -14.94
C ASP A 24 50.13 22.64 -14.13
N VAL A 25 50.09 23.85 -13.58
CA VAL A 25 48.90 24.40 -12.91
C VAL A 25 47.73 24.54 -13.89
N ARG A 26 47.97 24.98 -15.13
CA ARG A 26 46.92 25.09 -16.15
C ARG A 26 46.37 23.73 -16.57
N THR A 27 47.24 22.73 -16.77
CA THR A 27 46.83 21.35 -17.10
C THR A 27 46.01 20.74 -15.96
N ARG A 28 46.48 20.86 -14.71
CA ARG A 28 45.75 20.39 -13.52
C ARG A 28 44.37 21.04 -13.38
N LYS A 29 44.27 22.33 -13.69
CA LYS A 29 43.01 23.06 -13.65
C LYS A 29 42.03 22.59 -14.73
N VAL A 30 42.50 22.31 -15.95
CA VAL A 30 41.66 21.77 -17.04
C VAL A 30 41.16 20.36 -16.72
N SER A 31 42.02 19.49 -16.19
CA SER A 31 41.62 18.14 -15.77
C SER A 31 40.68 18.16 -14.55
N ALA A 32 40.83 19.10 -13.61
CA ALA A 32 39.91 19.26 -12.49
C ALA A 32 38.49 19.66 -12.96
N VAL A 33 38.40 20.62 -13.89
CA VAL A 33 37.13 21.02 -14.52
C VAL A 33 36.48 19.84 -15.25
N GLY A 34 37.26 19.03 -15.97
CA GLY A 34 36.75 17.83 -16.63
C GLY A 34 36.17 16.78 -15.66
N ILE A 35 36.74 16.63 -14.46
CA ILE A 35 36.22 15.69 -13.45
C ILE A 35 34.91 16.23 -12.85
N GLU A 36 34.82 17.54 -12.58
CA GLU A 36 33.60 18.18 -12.11
C GLU A 36 32.45 18.02 -13.13
N GLU A 37 32.72 18.21 -14.41
CA GLU A 37 31.75 17.99 -15.49
C GLU A 37 31.30 16.52 -15.57
N LEU A 38 32.24 15.57 -15.51
CA LEU A 38 31.94 14.14 -15.54
C LEU A 38 31.11 13.70 -14.34
N THR A 39 31.48 14.13 -13.13
CA THR A 39 30.73 13.80 -11.91
C THR A 39 29.34 14.43 -11.90
N SER A 40 29.21 15.70 -12.33
CA SER A 40 27.90 16.35 -12.48
C SER A 40 27.02 15.64 -13.50
N THR A 41 27.59 15.24 -14.65
CA THR A 41 26.88 14.48 -15.68
C THR A 41 26.46 13.10 -15.15
N GLY A 42 27.31 12.44 -14.37
CA GLY A 42 26.99 11.18 -13.70
C GLY A 42 25.81 11.32 -12.72
N HIS A 43 25.82 12.36 -11.87
CA HIS A 43 24.70 12.63 -10.97
C HIS A 43 23.39 12.91 -11.73
N GLN A 44 23.47 13.65 -12.84
CA GLN A 44 22.30 13.93 -13.68
C GLN A 44 21.77 12.65 -14.35
N ALA A 45 22.66 11.78 -14.85
CA ALA A 45 22.29 10.48 -15.41
C ALA A 45 21.60 9.58 -14.37
N LEU A 46 22.05 9.59 -13.11
CA LEU A 46 21.36 8.89 -12.01
C LEU A 46 19.96 9.43 -11.76
N LYS A 47 19.80 10.77 -11.73
CA LYS A 47 18.48 11.42 -11.58
C LYS A 47 17.51 11.03 -12.69
N GLU A 48 18.02 10.82 -13.90
CA GLU A 48 17.26 10.37 -15.07
C GLU A 48 17.08 8.85 -15.14
N GLY A 49 17.64 8.10 -14.18
CA GLY A 49 17.56 6.64 -14.13
C GLY A 49 18.47 5.91 -15.12
N ARG A 50 19.37 6.62 -15.83
CA ARG A 50 20.38 6.09 -16.76
C ARG A 50 21.62 5.62 -15.99
N THR A 51 21.46 4.49 -15.29
CA THR A 51 22.45 3.99 -14.33
C THR A 51 23.78 3.55 -14.94
N GLU A 52 23.78 2.93 -16.13
CA GLU A 52 25.02 2.53 -16.81
C GLU A 52 25.78 3.75 -17.37
N ASP A 53 25.08 4.79 -17.86
CA ASP A 53 25.70 6.05 -18.26
C ASP A 53 26.33 6.78 -17.06
N ALA A 54 25.67 6.74 -15.91
CA ALA A 54 26.27 7.27 -14.69
C ALA A 54 27.56 6.53 -14.32
N LEU A 55 27.56 5.20 -14.39
CA LEU A 55 28.75 4.39 -14.12
C LEU A 55 29.90 4.70 -15.09
N THR A 56 29.63 4.94 -16.37
CA THR A 56 30.69 5.33 -17.33
C THR A 56 31.27 6.69 -16.97
N CYS A 57 30.42 7.68 -16.69
CA CYS A 57 30.87 9.00 -16.25
C CYS A 57 31.72 8.95 -14.98
N PHE A 58 31.32 8.18 -13.95
CA PHE A 58 32.10 8.07 -12.71
C PHE A 58 33.40 7.28 -12.88
N LYS A 59 33.42 6.24 -13.73
CA LYS A 59 34.66 5.52 -14.08
C LYS A 59 35.65 6.44 -14.78
N ASP A 60 35.16 7.24 -15.73
CA ASP A 60 36.01 8.17 -16.47
C ASP A 60 36.53 9.28 -15.55
N ALA A 61 35.68 9.82 -14.66
CA ALA A 61 36.08 10.77 -13.63
C ALA A 61 37.17 10.21 -12.69
N LEU A 62 37.07 8.94 -12.30
CA LEU A 62 38.09 8.28 -11.48
C LEU A 62 39.42 8.12 -12.22
N ARG A 63 39.40 7.70 -13.50
CA ARG A 63 40.61 7.59 -14.33
C ARG A 63 41.29 8.94 -14.52
N THR A 64 40.53 10.01 -14.73
CA THR A 64 41.09 11.37 -14.84
C THR A 64 41.65 11.84 -13.49
N ALA A 65 41.03 11.46 -12.36
CA ALA A 65 41.55 11.74 -11.02
C ALA A 65 42.87 11.00 -10.73
N GLU A 66 43.03 9.76 -11.19
CA GLU A 66 44.31 9.02 -11.08
C GLU A 66 45.45 9.75 -11.80
N GLN A 67 45.19 10.31 -12.98
CA GLN A 67 46.18 11.06 -13.76
C GLN A 67 46.61 12.36 -13.07
N LEU A 68 45.73 12.97 -12.28
CA LEU A 68 46.01 14.18 -11.51
C LEU A 68 46.93 13.96 -10.31
N GLN A 69 47.07 12.72 -9.84
CA GLN A 69 47.77 12.35 -8.60
C GLN A 69 47.29 13.13 -7.36
N ASP A 70 46.04 13.62 -7.38
CA ASP A 70 45.42 14.26 -6.22
C ASP A 70 44.62 13.23 -5.42
N SER A 71 45.17 12.88 -4.26
CA SER A 71 44.59 11.88 -3.35
C SER A 71 43.20 12.27 -2.84
N ARG A 72 42.84 13.56 -2.75
CA ARG A 72 41.51 14.00 -2.29
C ARG A 72 40.46 13.83 -3.39
N VAL A 73 40.80 14.25 -4.62
CA VAL A 73 39.91 14.11 -5.78
C VAL A 73 39.70 12.63 -6.10
N PHE A 74 40.77 11.83 -6.05
CA PHE A 74 40.69 10.38 -6.22
C PHE A 74 39.71 9.74 -5.23
N ARG A 75 39.84 10.02 -3.92
CA ARG A 75 38.91 9.50 -2.91
C ARG A 75 37.45 9.90 -3.17
N THR A 76 37.21 11.13 -3.63
CA THR A 76 35.85 11.61 -3.94
C THR A 76 35.27 10.87 -5.15
N CYS A 77 36.05 10.69 -6.20
CA CYS A 77 35.63 9.91 -7.36
C CYS A 77 35.40 8.44 -7.00
N SER A 78 36.24 7.84 -6.16
CA SER A 78 36.05 6.48 -5.66
C SER A 78 34.76 6.35 -4.84
N PHE A 79 34.47 7.34 -3.99
CA PHE A 79 33.22 7.40 -3.23
C PHE A 79 32.00 7.42 -4.16
N ASN A 80 31.95 8.36 -5.11
CA ASN A 80 30.82 8.50 -6.03
C ASN A 80 30.65 7.25 -6.91
N LEU A 81 31.76 6.65 -7.37
CA LEU A 81 31.71 5.40 -8.12
C LEU A 81 31.22 4.23 -7.25
N GLY A 82 31.66 4.16 -5.99
CA GLY A 82 31.23 3.16 -5.03
C GLY A 82 29.73 3.24 -4.75
N ALA A 83 29.23 4.44 -4.44
CA ALA A 83 27.80 4.73 -4.29
C ALA A 83 27.01 4.36 -5.55
N ALA A 84 27.50 4.72 -6.74
CA ALA A 84 26.84 4.37 -7.99
C ALA A 84 26.77 2.86 -8.24
N TYR A 85 27.78 2.09 -7.81
CA TYR A 85 27.72 0.62 -7.89
C TYR A 85 26.68 0.02 -6.95
N VAL A 86 26.49 0.60 -5.76
CA VAL A 86 25.42 0.17 -4.83
C VAL A 86 24.06 0.40 -5.49
N GLU A 87 23.85 1.59 -6.04
CA GLU A 87 22.62 1.97 -6.77
C GLU A 87 22.26 1.05 -7.94
N VAL A 88 23.26 0.60 -8.70
CA VAL A 88 23.06 -0.30 -9.83
C VAL A 88 22.75 -1.74 -9.38
N GLY A 89 22.81 -2.04 -8.08
CA GLY A 89 22.63 -3.39 -7.55
C GLY A 89 23.90 -4.24 -7.65
N ARG A 90 25.08 -3.62 -7.65
CA ARG A 90 26.39 -4.30 -7.57
C ARG A 90 27.10 -3.95 -6.24
N PRO A 91 26.49 -4.24 -5.07
CA PRO A 91 26.92 -3.73 -3.77
C PRO A 91 28.34 -4.17 -3.37
N GLN A 92 28.75 -5.40 -3.69
CA GLN A 92 30.11 -5.87 -3.37
C GLN A 92 31.20 -5.05 -4.08
N LYS A 93 30.95 -4.65 -5.34
CA LYS A 93 31.87 -3.75 -6.06
C LYS A 93 31.84 -2.35 -5.43
N GLY A 94 30.65 -1.90 -5.02
CA GLY A 94 30.47 -0.65 -4.28
C GLY A 94 31.33 -0.61 -3.02
N ILE A 95 31.26 -1.63 -2.17
CA ILE A 95 32.05 -1.74 -0.93
C ILE A 95 33.55 -1.62 -1.21
N ASN A 96 34.05 -2.30 -2.23
CA ASN A 96 35.48 -2.25 -2.58
C ASN A 96 35.95 -0.81 -2.89
N PHE A 97 35.13 -0.01 -3.56
CA PHE A 97 35.45 1.39 -3.86
C PHE A 97 35.20 2.31 -2.65
N LEU A 98 34.15 2.07 -1.87
CA LEU A 98 33.84 2.85 -0.67
C LEU A 98 34.92 2.68 0.41
N GLN A 99 35.46 1.48 0.61
CA GLN A 99 36.55 1.23 1.57
C GLN A 99 37.86 1.94 1.19
N GLN A 100 38.08 2.25 -0.09
CA GLN A 100 39.27 2.98 -0.56
C GLN A 100 39.23 4.49 -0.28
N THR A 101 38.15 5.01 0.31
CA THR A 101 37.93 6.45 0.51
C THR A 101 38.57 7.02 1.78
N GLU A 102 39.63 6.37 2.32
CA GLU A 102 40.33 6.66 3.60
C GLU A 102 40.12 8.05 4.24
N VAL A 103 39.72 8.02 5.51
CA VAL A 103 39.29 9.17 6.32
C VAL A 103 40.45 10.12 6.62
N GLY A 104 40.41 11.33 6.04
CA GLY A 104 41.29 12.43 6.44
C GLY A 104 40.82 13.13 7.74
N PRO A 105 41.69 13.90 8.43
CA PRO A 105 41.41 14.47 9.76
C PRO A 105 40.35 15.61 9.80
N LYS A 106 39.77 15.96 8.65
CA LYS A 106 38.62 16.86 8.52
C LYS A 106 37.68 16.24 7.50
N ALA A 107 36.76 15.41 7.95
CA ALA A 107 35.92 14.65 7.05
C ALA A 107 34.45 14.96 7.33
N ASP A 108 33.98 16.03 6.68
CA ASP A 108 32.56 16.37 6.59
C ASP A 108 31.74 15.24 5.93
N ARG A 109 32.43 14.31 5.24
CA ARG A 109 31.88 13.23 4.39
C ARG A 109 31.87 11.83 5.04
N ILE A 110 32.22 11.71 6.33
CA ILE A 110 32.12 10.42 7.04
C ILE A 110 30.67 9.91 7.10
N PRO A 111 29.65 10.73 7.39
CA PRO A 111 28.26 10.25 7.49
C PRO A 111 27.78 9.56 6.20
N ASP A 112 27.96 10.20 5.04
CA ASP A 112 27.52 9.69 3.73
C ASP A 112 28.25 8.39 3.37
N LEU A 113 29.52 8.27 3.74
CA LEU A 113 30.28 7.02 3.60
C LEU A 113 29.69 5.89 4.43
N GLN A 114 29.41 6.14 5.71
CA GLN A 114 28.78 5.14 6.57
C GLN A 114 27.39 4.75 6.05
N PHE A 115 26.60 5.73 5.60
CA PHE A 115 25.28 5.49 5.03
C PHE A 115 25.35 4.62 3.77
N ASN A 116 26.27 4.90 2.83
CA ASN A 116 26.42 4.11 1.61
C ASN A 116 26.99 2.70 1.86
N LEU A 117 27.89 2.54 2.84
CA LEU A 117 28.33 1.22 3.29
C LEU A 117 27.15 0.45 3.90
N ALA A 118 26.34 1.10 4.73
CA ALA A 118 25.13 0.50 5.29
C ALA A 118 24.19 0.01 4.19
N LEU A 119 23.97 0.83 3.16
CA LEU A 119 23.16 0.46 2.02
C LEU A 119 23.75 -0.77 1.29
N ALA A 120 25.06 -0.78 1.04
CA ALA A 120 25.71 -1.90 0.37
C ALA A 120 25.60 -3.21 1.16
N HIS A 121 25.83 -3.17 2.47
CA HIS A 121 25.68 -4.34 3.36
C HIS A 121 24.22 -4.80 3.45
N ASN A 122 23.27 -3.86 3.46
CA ASN A 122 21.85 -4.17 3.44
C ASN A 122 21.46 -4.90 2.13
N ALA A 123 22.00 -4.45 0.99
CA ALA A 123 21.75 -5.07 -0.31
C ALA A 123 22.34 -6.50 -0.42
N LEU A 124 23.37 -6.81 0.38
CA LEU A 124 23.95 -8.15 0.50
C LEU A 124 23.21 -9.04 1.52
N GLY A 125 22.21 -8.52 2.22
CA GLY A 125 21.51 -9.24 3.31
C GLY A 125 22.29 -9.28 4.63
N HIS A 126 23.37 -8.51 4.76
CA HIS A 126 24.17 -8.43 5.99
C HIS A 126 23.55 -7.45 6.99
N THR A 127 22.37 -7.79 7.53
CA THR A 127 21.54 -6.87 8.33
C THR A 127 22.24 -6.30 9.57
N GLN A 128 23.05 -7.10 10.26
CA GLN A 128 23.78 -6.64 11.46
C GLN A 128 24.84 -5.58 11.12
N GLU A 129 25.59 -5.79 10.03
CA GLU A 129 26.60 -4.83 9.56
C GLU A 129 25.91 -3.55 9.06
N ALA A 130 24.84 -3.70 8.29
CA ALA A 130 24.06 -2.59 7.77
C ALA A 130 23.52 -1.67 8.87
N THR A 131 22.86 -2.25 9.89
CA THR A 131 22.30 -1.49 11.01
C THR A 131 23.39 -0.80 11.84
N ALA A 132 24.54 -1.43 12.04
CA ALA A 132 25.69 -0.81 12.71
C ALA A 132 26.19 0.43 11.93
N TYR A 133 26.31 0.34 10.61
CA TYR A 133 26.72 1.46 9.77
C TYR A 133 25.66 2.57 9.70
N PHE A 134 24.36 2.23 9.60
CA PHE A 134 23.28 3.23 9.68
C PHE A 134 23.28 3.97 11.02
N LEU A 135 23.50 3.27 12.13
CA LEU A 135 23.58 3.90 13.45
C LEU A 135 24.77 4.87 13.54
N GLN A 136 25.93 4.49 12.99
CA GLN A 136 27.09 5.39 12.91
C GLN A 136 26.77 6.63 12.07
N ALA A 137 26.17 6.44 10.89
CA ALA A 137 25.76 7.54 10.02
C ALA A 137 24.78 8.49 10.73
N ALA A 138 23.73 7.95 11.36
CA ALA A 138 22.72 8.72 12.10
C ALA A 138 23.34 9.56 13.22
N ASN A 139 24.28 9.01 13.99
CA ASN A 139 24.96 9.74 15.07
C ASN A 139 25.84 10.88 14.53
N LEU A 140 26.51 10.67 13.39
CA LEU A 140 27.31 11.70 12.74
C LEU A 140 26.43 12.80 12.14
N TYR A 141 25.35 12.47 11.44
CA TYR A 141 24.38 13.46 10.94
C TYR A 141 23.79 14.29 12.07
N ARG A 142 23.46 13.67 13.22
CA ARG A 142 22.99 14.38 14.41
C ARG A 142 24.00 15.42 14.88
N SER A 143 25.28 15.03 14.98
CA SER A 143 26.36 15.95 15.39
C SER A 143 26.56 17.13 14.44
N GLN A 144 26.17 16.97 13.17
CA GLN A 144 26.23 18.01 12.14
C GLN A 144 24.95 18.85 12.06
N GLY A 145 23.90 18.51 12.82
CA GLY A 145 22.58 19.14 12.73
C GLY A 145 21.80 18.77 11.46
N ALA A 146 22.21 17.72 10.75
CA ALA A 146 21.59 17.25 9.51
C ALA A 146 20.37 16.35 9.80
N GLY A 147 19.30 16.92 10.38
CA GLY A 147 18.12 16.16 10.83
C GLY A 147 17.41 15.36 9.72
N SER A 148 17.45 15.84 8.47
CA SER A 148 16.91 15.09 7.32
C SER A 148 17.66 13.78 7.08
N SER A 149 19.00 13.85 7.00
CA SER A 149 19.85 12.69 6.74
C SER A 149 19.91 11.74 7.94
N GLU A 150 19.86 12.28 9.17
CA GLU A 150 19.68 11.45 10.36
C GLU A 150 18.35 10.67 10.28
N GLY A 151 17.26 11.36 9.93
CA GLY A 151 15.95 10.74 9.77
C GLY A 151 15.98 9.59 8.77
N GLU A 152 16.60 9.81 7.60
CA GLU A 152 16.75 8.79 6.57
C GLU A 152 17.54 7.56 7.05
N ALA A 153 18.69 7.77 7.72
CA ALA A 153 19.48 6.67 8.28
C ALA A 153 18.69 5.87 9.33
N CYS A 154 17.93 6.55 10.21
CA CYS A 154 17.10 5.88 11.20
C CYS A 154 15.92 5.13 10.56
N MET A 155 15.37 5.66 9.47
CA MET A 155 14.28 5.06 8.71
C MET A 155 14.71 3.74 8.08
N GLU A 156 15.85 3.73 7.38
CA GLU A 156 16.41 2.53 6.76
C GLU A 156 16.83 1.49 7.81
N MET A 157 17.39 1.93 8.93
CA MET A 157 17.67 1.06 10.07
C MET A 157 16.40 0.40 10.62
N GLY A 158 15.31 1.16 10.76
CA GLY A 158 14.01 0.62 11.18
C GLY A 158 13.47 -0.43 10.20
N ARG A 159 13.57 -0.18 8.89
CA ARG A 159 13.19 -1.16 7.84
C ARG A 159 14.04 -2.43 7.86
N CYS A 160 15.32 -2.33 8.23
CA CYS A 160 16.18 -3.49 8.42
C CYS A 160 15.69 -4.37 9.58
N TYR A 161 15.41 -3.77 10.74
CA TYR A 161 14.88 -4.50 11.90
C TYR A 161 13.47 -5.05 11.66
N GLY A 162 12.62 -4.34 10.91
CA GLY A 162 11.29 -4.83 10.53
C GLY A 162 11.36 -6.12 9.71
N ARG A 163 12.32 -6.22 8.77
CA ARG A 163 12.56 -7.44 7.99
C ARG A 163 13.09 -8.60 8.83
N THR A 164 13.85 -8.33 9.90
CA THR A 164 14.30 -9.37 10.86
C THR A 164 13.28 -9.63 11.98
N GLN A 165 12.10 -8.99 11.92
CA GLN A 165 11.03 -9.07 12.93
C GLN A 165 11.48 -8.64 14.34
N GLU A 166 12.52 -7.82 14.43
CA GLU A 166 12.97 -7.19 15.68
C GLU A 166 12.12 -5.94 15.97
N TRP A 167 10.82 -6.16 16.21
CA TRP A 167 9.79 -5.11 16.27
C TRP A 167 10.15 -3.93 17.18
N GLY A 168 10.68 -4.20 18.38
CA GLY A 168 11.08 -3.16 19.32
C GLY A 168 12.17 -2.22 18.77
N LEU A 169 13.18 -2.79 18.11
CA LEU A 169 14.27 -2.01 17.50
C LEU A 169 13.79 -1.27 16.24
N ALA A 170 12.92 -1.88 15.45
CA ALA A 170 12.29 -1.25 14.29
C ALA A 170 11.52 0.01 14.69
N VAL A 171 10.62 -0.13 15.67
CA VAL A 171 9.83 0.98 16.23
C VAL A 171 10.73 2.07 16.80
N HIS A 172 11.79 1.71 17.53
CA HIS A 172 12.74 2.70 18.03
C HIS A 172 13.41 3.49 16.89
N GLY A 173 13.84 2.82 15.81
CA GLY A 173 14.39 3.46 14.62
C GLY A 173 13.41 4.43 13.97
N PHE A 174 12.15 4.02 13.79
CA PHE A 174 11.12 4.85 13.18
C PHE A 174 10.72 6.06 14.04
N LEU A 175 10.62 5.90 15.36
CA LEU A 175 10.34 7.02 16.27
C LEU A 175 11.49 8.04 16.26
N ARG A 176 12.74 7.58 16.29
CA ARG A 176 13.92 8.44 16.15
C ARG A 176 13.95 9.16 14.79
N ALA A 177 13.55 8.47 13.72
CA ALA A 177 13.43 9.08 12.40
C ALA A 177 12.39 10.20 12.39
N ALA A 178 11.20 9.95 12.97
CA ALA A 178 10.13 10.92 13.07
C ALA A 178 10.55 12.18 13.84
N GLU A 179 11.28 12.03 14.96
CA GLU A 179 11.82 13.16 15.72
C GLU A 179 12.83 13.98 14.89
N SER A 180 13.73 13.30 14.19
CA SER A 180 14.76 13.94 13.36
C SER A 180 14.15 14.71 12.18
N TYR A 181 13.13 14.13 11.54
CA TYR A 181 12.36 14.80 10.49
C TYR A 181 11.58 16.01 11.00
N LYS A 182 11.00 15.94 12.20
CA LYS A 182 10.34 17.10 12.83
C LYS A 182 11.31 18.25 13.08
N VAL A 183 12.52 17.96 13.59
CA VAL A 183 13.58 18.97 13.76
C VAL A 183 13.94 19.61 12.41
N ALA A 184 13.97 18.82 11.34
CA ALA A 184 14.22 19.30 9.98
C ALA A 184 12.99 19.95 9.29
N SER A 185 11.85 20.10 9.98
CA SER A 185 10.58 20.59 9.41
C SER A 185 10.04 19.77 8.23
N LEU A 186 10.44 18.50 8.11
CA LEU A 186 9.97 17.55 7.10
C LEU A 186 8.79 16.75 7.67
N LEU A 187 7.63 17.41 7.80
CA LEU A 187 6.48 16.85 8.50
C LEU A 187 5.88 15.63 7.76
N ASP A 188 5.91 15.59 6.44
CA ASP A 188 5.45 14.45 5.63
C ASP A 188 6.26 13.19 5.91
N SER A 189 7.59 13.32 5.98
CA SER A 189 8.51 12.23 6.33
C SER A 189 8.33 11.80 7.79
N ALA A 190 8.06 12.75 8.69
CA ALA A 190 7.76 12.44 10.09
C ALA A 190 6.46 11.66 10.25
N ALA A 191 5.40 12.02 9.51
CA ALA A 191 4.13 11.30 9.50
C ALA A 191 4.32 9.87 8.97
N THR A 192 5.05 9.73 7.86
CA THR A 192 5.38 8.41 7.29
C THR A 192 6.14 7.53 8.28
N ALA A 193 7.13 8.09 8.99
CA ALA A 193 7.88 7.35 10.01
C ALA A 193 6.99 6.94 11.21
N LEU A 194 6.08 7.80 11.66
CA LEU A 194 5.12 7.46 12.72
C LEU A 194 4.13 6.37 12.28
N ASN A 195 3.70 6.39 11.01
CA ASN A 195 2.85 5.35 10.45
C ASN A 195 3.53 3.98 10.46
N GLU A 196 4.80 3.95 10.03
CA GLU A 196 5.62 2.74 10.03
C GLU A 196 5.83 2.23 11.46
N ALA A 197 6.12 3.11 12.42
CA ALA A 197 6.16 2.76 13.83
C ALA A 197 4.85 2.12 14.29
N GLY A 198 3.71 2.79 14.07
CA GLY A 198 2.39 2.28 14.47
C GLY A 198 2.05 0.93 13.85
N SER A 199 2.32 0.74 12.55
CA SER A 199 2.09 -0.53 11.83
C SER A 199 2.89 -1.68 12.46
N HIS A 200 4.16 -1.46 12.78
CA HIS A 200 5.02 -2.48 13.40
C HIS A 200 4.65 -2.72 14.86
N MET A 201 4.19 -1.69 15.59
CA MET A 201 3.69 -1.88 16.95
C MET A 201 2.43 -2.75 16.98
N VAL A 202 1.51 -2.60 16.01
CA VAL A 202 0.30 -3.44 15.89
C VAL A 202 0.62 -4.90 15.58
N GLN A 203 1.74 -5.17 14.89
CA GLN A 203 2.18 -6.55 14.60
C GLN A 203 2.91 -7.21 15.78
N SER A 204 3.21 -6.45 16.83
CA SER A 204 4.01 -6.89 17.95
C SER A 204 3.19 -6.97 19.24
N ASP A 205 3.38 -8.03 20.01
CA ASP A 205 2.76 -8.17 21.33
C ASP A 205 3.49 -7.37 22.44
N GLN A 206 4.48 -6.54 22.08
CA GLN A 206 5.34 -5.83 23.04
C GLN A 206 4.80 -4.47 23.48
N PHE A 207 3.82 -3.91 22.78
CA PHE A 207 3.32 -2.55 23.02
C PHE A 207 1.92 -2.57 23.60
N SER A 208 1.65 -1.65 24.53
CA SER A 208 0.30 -1.50 25.05
C SER A 208 -0.62 -0.88 23.99
N HIS A 209 -1.91 -1.16 24.09
CA HIS A 209 -2.91 -0.58 23.21
C HIS A 209 -2.85 0.96 23.19
N ASP A 210 -2.67 1.58 24.36
CA ASP A 210 -2.60 3.04 24.51
C ASP A 210 -1.36 3.65 23.83
N ASP A 211 -0.22 2.96 23.89
CA ASP A 211 1.00 3.40 23.20
C ASP A 211 0.80 3.44 21.68
N ILE A 212 0.17 2.40 21.13
CA ILE A 212 -0.09 2.30 19.70
C ILE A 212 -1.05 3.41 19.26
N VAL A 213 -2.17 3.58 19.98
CA VAL A 213 -3.14 4.64 19.69
C VAL A 213 -2.47 6.01 19.77
N SER A 214 -1.64 6.26 20.78
CA SER A 214 -0.88 7.50 20.92
C SER A 214 0.01 7.81 19.71
N VAL A 215 0.73 6.82 19.19
CA VAL A 215 1.58 6.98 17.99
C VAL A 215 0.74 7.23 16.73
N LEU A 216 -0.36 6.49 16.54
CA LEU A 216 -1.26 6.67 15.40
C LEU A 216 -1.96 8.04 15.43
N THR A 217 -2.39 8.52 16.60
CA THR A 217 -2.98 9.86 16.75
C THR A 217 -1.94 10.96 16.47
N LYS A 218 -0.69 10.80 16.94
CA LYS A 218 0.41 11.72 16.57
C LYS A 218 0.66 11.72 15.07
N CYS A 219 0.57 10.56 14.41
CA CYS A 219 0.67 10.45 12.96
C CYS A 219 -0.42 11.26 12.26
N LEU A 220 -1.69 11.09 12.66
CA LEU A 220 -2.82 11.82 12.07
C LEU A 220 -2.76 13.33 12.33
N SER A 221 -2.19 13.78 13.45
CA SER A 221 -2.02 15.21 13.72
C SER A 221 -1.10 15.93 12.72
N LEU A 222 -0.30 15.17 11.95
CA LEU A 222 0.56 15.70 10.89
C LEU A 222 -0.09 15.62 9.50
N ALA A 223 -1.28 15.03 9.37
CA ALA A 223 -1.92 14.81 8.07
C ALA A 223 -2.16 16.11 7.29
N ASP A 224 -2.58 17.19 7.98
CA ASP A 224 -2.82 18.51 7.38
C ASP A 224 -1.56 19.17 6.77
N SER A 225 -0.37 18.72 7.18
CA SER A 225 0.89 19.22 6.64
C SER A 225 1.26 18.58 5.30
N ILE A 226 0.65 17.44 4.95
CA ILE A 226 0.96 16.65 3.76
C ILE A 226 0.17 17.20 2.57
N LYS A 227 0.91 17.72 1.59
CA LYS A 227 0.32 18.26 0.34
C LYS A 227 0.11 17.19 -0.73
N ASP A 228 0.94 16.15 -0.72
CA ASP A 228 0.84 15.07 -1.68
C ASP A 228 -0.37 14.17 -1.34
N THR A 229 -1.37 14.20 -2.23
CA THR A 229 -2.62 13.46 -2.03
C THR A 229 -2.43 11.94 -2.05
N TRP A 230 -1.42 11.44 -2.77
CA TRP A 230 -1.10 10.01 -2.79
C TRP A 230 -0.51 9.56 -1.45
N ILE A 231 0.45 10.32 -0.90
CA ILE A 231 1.06 10.03 0.41
C ILE A 231 -0.02 10.11 1.49
N LEU A 232 -0.83 11.17 1.48
CA LEU A 232 -1.90 11.38 2.44
C LEU A 232 -2.95 10.26 2.39
N GLY A 233 -3.36 9.83 1.19
CA GLY A 233 -4.30 8.73 1.02
C GLY A 233 -3.77 7.39 1.53
N ASN A 234 -2.50 7.08 1.24
CA ASN A 234 -1.84 5.89 1.78
C ASN A 234 -1.70 5.94 3.30
N LEU A 235 -1.38 7.11 3.86
CA LEU A 235 -1.32 7.33 5.30
C LEU A 235 -2.65 6.99 5.98
N TYR A 236 -3.74 7.59 5.51
CA TYR A 236 -5.07 7.32 6.05
C TYR A 236 -5.48 5.85 5.89
N GLN A 237 -5.17 5.23 4.75
CA GLN A 237 -5.43 3.82 4.53
C GLN A 237 -4.67 2.94 5.54
N SER A 238 -3.38 3.19 5.73
CA SER A 238 -2.52 2.40 6.62
C SER A 238 -2.90 2.59 8.09
N VAL A 239 -3.09 3.83 8.55
CA VAL A 239 -3.55 4.12 9.92
C VAL A 239 -4.95 3.55 10.17
N GLY A 240 -5.86 3.64 9.20
CA GLY A 240 -7.19 3.04 9.31
C GLY A 240 -7.14 1.51 9.47
N THR A 241 -6.26 0.84 8.73
CA THR A 241 -6.02 -0.61 8.88
C THR A 241 -5.45 -0.94 10.25
N SER A 242 -4.52 -0.14 10.77
CA SER A 242 -3.99 -0.29 12.14
C SER A 242 -5.09 -0.16 13.19
N PHE A 243 -5.99 0.82 13.06
CA PHE A 243 -7.15 0.94 13.96
C PHE A 243 -8.13 -0.23 13.85
N CYS A 244 -8.35 -0.79 12.66
CA CYS A 244 -9.14 -2.01 12.50
C CYS A 244 -8.53 -3.20 13.27
N ARG A 245 -7.20 -3.39 13.19
CA ARG A 245 -6.50 -4.45 13.93
C ARG A 245 -6.62 -4.25 15.45
N LEU A 246 -6.62 -3.01 15.91
CA LEU A 246 -6.88 -2.63 17.30
C LEU A 246 -8.35 -2.72 17.72
N ARG A 247 -9.28 -3.07 16.81
CA ARG A 247 -10.74 -3.04 17.04
C ARG A 247 -11.31 -1.64 17.32
N CYS A 248 -10.55 -0.58 17.03
CA CYS A 248 -10.96 0.82 17.10
C CYS A 248 -11.72 1.23 15.82
N PHE A 249 -12.86 0.58 15.57
CA PHE A 249 -13.54 0.67 14.28
C PHE A 249 -14.08 2.07 13.95
N GLN A 250 -14.46 2.87 14.95
CA GLN A 250 -14.92 4.25 14.73
C GLN A 250 -13.78 5.12 14.17
N GLN A 251 -12.58 5.04 14.75
CA GLN A 251 -11.39 5.75 14.26
C GLN A 251 -10.98 5.24 12.87
N ALA A 252 -11.08 3.93 12.62
CA ALA A 252 -10.80 3.37 11.31
C ALA A 252 -11.73 3.94 10.22
N VAL A 253 -13.04 4.01 10.48
CA VAL A 253 -14.03 4.62 9.56
C VAL A 253 -13.68 6.08 9.27
N GLN A 254 -13.31 6.87 10.28
CA GLN A 254 -12.90 8.27 10.10
C GLN A 254 -11.69 8.39 9.16
N CYS A 255 -10.66 7.57 9.36
CA CYS A 255 -9.49 7.53 8.48
C CYS A 255 -9.87 7.16 7.04
N PHE A 256 -10.66 6.10 6.84
CA PHE A 256 -11.04 5.69 5.48
C PHE A 256 -11.93 6.73 4.78
N GLN A 257 -12.84 7.39 5.51
CA GLN A 257 -13.64 8.48 4.97
C GLN A 257 -12.77 9.67 4.54
N ALA A 258 -11.78 10.06 5.36
CA ALA A 258 -10.81 11.10 5.00
C ALA A 258 -9.98 10.73 3.76
N ALA A 259 -9.68 9.44 3.57
CA ALA A 259 -8.94 8.96 2.40
C ALA A 259 -9.73 9.08 1.08
N LEU A 260 -11.06 8.92 1.07
CA LEU A 260 -11.87 8.78 -0.16
C LEU A 260 -11.62 9.89 -1.18
N GLY A 261 -11.59 11.16 -0.73
CA GLY A 261 -11.31 12.30 -1.61
C GLY A 261 -9.89 12.29 -2.17
N THR A 262 -8.90 11.93 -1.33
CA THR A 262 -7.48 11.94 -1.70
C THR A 262 -7.11 10.83 -2.68
N VAL A 263 -7.78 9.67 -2.62
CA VAL A 263 -7.46 8.49 -3.41
C VAL A 263 -8.33 8.34 -4.67
N ALA A 264 -9.26 9.26 -4.92
CA ALA A 264 -10.25 9.15 -6.00
C ALA A 264 -9.63 8.96 -7.40
N GLN A 265 -8.46 9.57 -7.63
CA GLN A 265 -7.72 9.48 -8.90
C GLN A 265 -6.88 8.19 -9.05
N TRP A 266 -6.90 7.31 -8.04
CA TRP A 266 -6.09 6.10 -7.99
C TRP A 266 -6.96 4.85 -7.76
N PRO A 267 -7.55 4.27 -8.83
CA PRO A 267 -8.56 3.23 -8.71
C PRO A 267 -8.19 2.02 -7.83
N PRO A 268 -6.96 1.47 -7.89
CA PRO A 268 -6.57 0.37 -7.00
C PRO A 268 -6.63 0.73 -5.51
N LEU A 269 -6.11 1.91 -5.15
CA LEU A 269 -6.11 2.38 -3.76
C LEU A 269 -7.52 2.76 -3.30
N LEU A 270 -8.32 3.36 -4.18
CA LEU A 270 -9.73 3.66 -3.92
C LEU A 270 -10.52 2.37 -3.62
N ALA A 271 -10.34 1.31 -4.41
CA ALA A 271 -11.00 0.03 -4.18
C ALA A 271 -10.64 -0.55 -2.80
N LYS A 272 -9.36 -0.48 -2.42
CA LYS A 272 -8.86 -0.92 -1.10
C LYS A 272 -9.47 -0.13 0.05
N VAL A 273 -9.53 1.21 -0.07
CA VAL A 273 -10.13 2.08 0.95
C VAL A 273 -11.63 1.80 1.09
N LEU A 274 -12.36 1.65 -0.01
CA LEU A 274 -13.80 1.32 0.01
C LEU A 274 -14.07 -0.04 0.65
N HIS A 275 -13.26 -1.05 0.32
CA HIS A 275 -13.37 -2.38 0.92
C HIS A 275 -13.17 -2.33 2.44
N ASN A 276 -12.09 -1.68 2.89
CA ASN A 276 -11.75 -1.58 4.30
C ASN A 276 -12.76 -0.71 5.08
N LEU A 277 -13.30 0.34 4.46
CA LEU A 277 -14.40 1.13 5.02
C LEU A 277 -15.65 0.28 5.23
N GLY A 278 -16.04 -0.50 4.22
CA GLY A 278 -17.16 -1.44 4.34
C GLY A 278 -16.92 -2.49 5.43
N ALA A 279 -15.70 -3.01 5.56
CA ALA A 279 -15.35 -3.99 6.60
C ALA A 279 -15.41 -3.38 8.02
N ALA A 280 -14.93 -2.14 8.19
CA ALA A 280 -15.03 -1.41 9.45
C ALA A 280 -16.49 -1.12 9.82
N LEU A 281 -17.33 -0.74 8.86
CA LEU A 281 -18.77 -0.52 9.06
C LEU A 281 -19.52 -1.80 9.44
N ASN A 282 -19.20 -2.94 8.80
CA ASN A 282 -19.72 -4.25 9.23
C ASN A 282 -19.37 -4.53 10.70
N SER A 283 -18.15 -4.19 11.12
CA SER A 283 -17.70 -4.41 12.50
C SER A 283 -18.39 -3.50 13.52
N LEU A 284 -18.91 -2.36 13.07
CA LEU A 284 -19.75 -1.44 13.87
C LEU A 284 -21.24 -1.81 13.84
N GLY A 285 -21.63 -2.88 13.12
CA GLY A 285 -23.03 -3.25 12.93
C GLY A 285 -23.79 -2.36 11.93
N GLN A 286 -23.09 -1.47 11.21
CA GLN A 286 -23.68 -0.57 10.22
C GLN A 286 -23.78 -1.26 8.84
N PHE A 287 -24.48 -2.39 8.81
CA PHE A 287 -24.54 -3.29 7.64
C PHE A 287 -25.14 -2.63 6.40
N SER A 288 -26.18 -1.80 6.55
CA SER A 288 -26.83 -1.11 5.43
C SER A 288 -25.87 -0.18 4.68
N SER A 289 -25.03 0.55 5.41
CA SER A 289 -23.99 1.41 4.82
C SER A 289 -22.88 0.57 4.19
N ALA A 290 -22.46 -0.50 4.85
CA ALA A 290 -21.39 -1.38 4.37
C ALA A 290 -21.71 -2.02 3.02
N VAL A 291 -22.98 -2.41 2.78
CA VAL A 291 -23.44 -2.96 1.50
C VAL A 291 -23.08 -2.05 0.32
N GLY A 292 -23.30 -0.74 0.46
CA GLY A 292 -22.98 0.24 -0.59
C GLY A 292 -21.48 0.27 -0.91
N TYR A 293 -20.64 0.33 0.11
CA TYR A 293 -19.19 0.38 -0.06
C TYR A 293 -18.61 -0.92 -0.62
N HIS A 294 -19.08 -2.09 -0.16
CA HIS A 294 -18.63 -3.38 -0.70
C HIS A 294 -19.04 -3.58 -2.16
N ARG A 295 -20.24 -3.14 -2.56
CA ARG A 295 -20.67 -3.16 -3.98
C ARG A 295 -19.77 -2.29 -4.86
N LEU A 296 -19.44 -1.08 -4.41
CA LEU A 296 -18.53 -0.19 -5.13
C LEU A 296 -17.12 -0.78 -5.25
N ALA A 297 -16.57 -1.31 -4.15
CA ALA A 297 -15.27 -1.96 -4.14
C ALA A 297 -15.21 -3.18 -5.07
N ALA A 298 -16.22 -4.07 -5.01
CA ALA A 298 -16.32 -5.25 -5.88
C ALA A 298 -16.39 -4.87 -7.37
N GLY A 299 -17.11 -3.78 -7.71
CA GLY A 299 -17.18 -3.26 -9.06
C GLY A 299 -15.83 -2.74 -9.57
N LEU A 300 -15.11 -1.97 -8.74
CA LEU A 300 -13.77 -1.47 -9.07
C LEU A 300 -12.77 -2.61 -9.24
N TYR A 301 -12.68 -3.53 -8.27
CA TYR A 301 -11.80 -4.69 -8.36
C TYR A 301 -12.09 -5.56 -9.59
N GLY A 302 -13.38 -5.73 -9.93
CA GLY A 302 -13.78 -6.39 -11.17
C GLY A 302 -13.28 -5.70 -12.43
N SER A 303 -13.34 -4.37 -12.48
CA SER A 303 -12.83 -3.59 -13.62
C SER A 303 -11.30 -3.61 -13.75
N LEU A 304 -10.60 -3.78 -12.62
CA LEU A 304 -9.14 -3.88 -12.55
C LEU A 304 -8.62 -5.31 -12.80
N GLY A 305 -9.51 -6.30 -12.82
CA GLY A 305 -9.14 -7.71 -12.99
C GLY A 305 -8.62 -8.39 -11.71
N TYR A 306 -8.72 -7.75 -10.54
CA TYR A 306 -8.29 -8.32 -9.26
C TYR A 306 -9.40 -9.24 -8.69
N ARG A 307 -9.47 -10.47 -9.23
CA ARG A 307 -10.53 -11.44 -8.91
C ARG A 307 -10.56 -11.87 -7.45
N GLY A 308 -9.41 -12.04 -6.81
CA GLY A 308 -9.32 -12.40 -5.38
C GLY A 308 -9.88 -11.30 -4.48
N ASP A 309 -9.49 -10.05 -4.70
CA ASP A 309 -10.01 -8.91 -3.92
C ASP A 309 -11.49 -8.66 -4.17
N GLN A 310 -11.94 -8.84 -5.42
CA GLN A 310 -13.36 -8.83 -5.76
C GLN A 310 -14.14 -9.90 -4.98
N ALA A 311 -13.62 -11.13 -4.89
CA ALA A 311 -14.24 -12.21 -4.12
C ALA A 311 -14.33 -11.90 -2.62
N ARG A 312 -13.29 -11.27 -2.06
CA ARG A 312 -13.28 -10.82 -0.66
C ARG A 312 -14.31 -9.72 -0.41
N CYS A 313 -14.51 -8.81 -1.35
CA CYS A 313 -15.61 -7.83 -1.29
C CYS A 313 -16.98 -8.52 -1.28
N PHE A 314 -17.19 -9.50 -2.16
CA PHE A 314 -18.44 -10.26 -2.20
C PHE A 314 -18.68 -11.09 -0.92
N THR A 315 -17.63 -11.61 -0.30
CA THR A 315 -17.72 -12.31 0.99
C THR A 315 -18.21 -11.36 2.09
N ASN A 316 -17.59 -10.18 2.22
CA ASN A 316 -18.01 -9.19 3.21
C ASN A 316 -19.39 -8.58 2.92
N LEU A 317 -19.76 -8.48 1.64
CA LEU A 317 -21.10 -8.10 1.21
C LEU A 317 -22.15 -9.15 1.63
N ALA A 318 -21.85 -10.44 1.43
CA ALA A 318 -22.72 -11.53 1.82
C ALA A 318 -22.95 -11.56 3.34
N LEU A 319 -21.88 -11.34 4.11
CA LEU A 319 -21.99 -11.21 5.56
C LEU A 319 -22.90 -10.05 5.96
N ALA A 320 -22.79 -8.89 5.29
CA ALA A 320 -23.65 -7.74 5.56
C ALA A 320 -25.13 -8.06 5.28
N TYR A 321 -25.44 -8.73 4.15
CA TYR A 321 -26.81 -9.16 3.85
C TYR A 321 -27.36 -10.17 4.85
N SER A 322 -26.56 -11.18 5.23
CA SER A 322 -27.00 -12.17 6.21
C SER A 322 -27.34 -11.52 7.56
N GLN A 323 -26.58 -10.51 7.98
CA GLN A 323 -26.88 -9.74 9.20
C GLN A 323 -28.12 -8.84 9.07
N LEU A 324 -28.46 -8.40 7.86
CA LEU A 324 -29.72 -7.71 7.57
C LEU A 324 -30.91 -8.67 7.44
N GLY A 325 -30.69 -9.99 7.44
CA GLY A 325 -31.71 -11.02 7.27
C GLY A 325 -32.01 -11.40 5.81
N ASP A 326 -31.31 -10.79 4.85
CA ASP A 326 -31.46 -11.03 3.41
C ASP A 326 -30.62 -12.23 2.96
N GLU A 327 -31.00 -13.43 3.43
CA GLU A 327 -30.24 -14.66 3.19
C GLU A 327 -30.15 -15.06 1.70
N GLU A 328 -31.08 -14.60 0.85
CA GLU A 328 -31.02 -14.85 -0.60
C GLU A 328 -29.91 -14.03 -1.27
N GLU A 329 -29.83 -12.72 -0.99
CA GLU A 329 -28.76 -11.84 -1.49
C GLU A 329 -27.39 -12.22 -0.91
N ALA A 330 -27.37 -12.69 0.35
CA ALA A 330 -26.17 -13.25 0.96
C ALA A 330 -25.67 -14.48 0.18
N ALA A 331 -26.57 -15.42 -0.15
CA ALA A 331 -26.22 -16.60 -0.93
C ALA A 331 -25.72 -16.24 -2.34
N GLU A 332 -26.35 -15.29 -3.03
CA GLU A 332 -25.89 -14.82 -4.35
C GLU A 332 -24.49 -14.20 -4.27
N SER A 333 -24.25 -13.34 -3.27
CA SER A 333 -22.96 -12.72 -3.04
C SER A 333 -21.87 -13.77 -2.75
N PHE A 334 -22.16 -14.77 -1.91
CA PHE A 334 -21.22 -15.87 -1.67
C PHE A 334 -20.96 -16.73 -2.91
N ILE A 335 -21.93 -16.92 -3.82
CA ILE A 335 -21.69 -17.62 -5.09
C ILE A 335 -20.69 -16.83 -5.96
N HIS A 336 -20.83 -15.50 -6.02
CA HIS A 336 -19.86 -14.65 -6.72
C HIS A 336 -18.46 -14.73 -6.08
N ALA A 337 -18.38 -14.72 -4.74
CA ALA A 337 -17.12 -14.90 -4.03
C ALA A 337 -16.48 -16.26 -4.34
N LEU A 338 -17.26 -17.35 -4.29
CA LEU A 338 -16.77 -18.69 -4.57
C LEU A 338 -16.23 -18.81 -6.00
N GLN A 339 -16.90 -18.20 -6.98
CA GLN A 339 -16.39 -18.17 -8.34
C GLN A 339 -15.06 -17.41 -8.45
N GLY A 340 -14.94 -16.25 -7.79
CA GLY A 340 -13.70 -15.49 -7.81
C GLY A 340 -12.53 -16.24 -7.16
N PHE A 341 -12.75 -16.93 -6.05
CA PHE A 341 -11.71 -17.76 -5.42
C PHE A 341 -11.39 -19.05 -6.21
N ARG A 342 -12.33 -19.55 -7.03
CA ARG A 342 -12.02 -20.59 -8.03
C ARG A 342 -11.15 -20.05 -9.15
N ASP A 343 -11.43 -18.84 -9.64
CA ASP A 343 -10.64 -18.19 -10.69
C ASP A 343 -9.19 -17.92 -10.23
N THR A 344 -8.95 -17.72 -8.92
CA THR A 344 -7.61 -17.51 -8.35
C THR A 344 -6.99 -18.75 -7.70
N GLU A 345 -7.65 -19.92 -7.79
CA GLU A 345 -7.20 -21.17 -7.18
C GLU A 345 -6.92 -21.06 -5.65
N ASP A 346 -7.61 -20.15 -4.96
CA ASP A 346 -7.50 -20.01 -3.50
C ASP A 346 -8.38 -21.04 -2.80
N HIS A 347 -7.84 -22.25 -2.63
CA HIS A 347 -8.57 -23.38 -2.06
C HIS A 347 -9.01 -23.15 -0.61
N LEU A 348 -8.22 -22.45 0.19
CA LEU A 348 -8.57 -22.16 1.58
C LEU A 348 -9.76 -21.21 1.66
N ALA A 349 -9.76 -20.13 0.87
CA ALA A 349 -10.90 -19.22 0.80
C ALA A 349 -12.15 -19.90 0.22
N GLN A 350 -11.99 -20.82 -0.75
CA GLN A 350 -13.10 -21.64 -1.25
C GLN A 350 -13.75 -22.46 -0.12
N VAL A 351 -12.96 -23.07 0.77
CA VAL A 351 -13.49 -23.82 1.93
C VAL A 351 -14.36 -22.92 2.81
N GLN A 352 -13.84 -21.75 3.18
CA GLN A 352 -14.52 -20.83 4.09
C GLN A 352 -15.79 -20.22 3.49
N VAL A 353 -15.78 -19.90 2.19
CA VAL A 353 -16.98 -19.43 1.49
C VAL A 353 -18.00 -20.55 1.31
N CYS A 354 -17.59 -21.78 0.99
CA CYS A 354 -18.49 -22.91 0.90
C CYS A 354 -19.20 -23.19 2.23
N GLU A 355 -18.49 -23.12 3.35
CA GLU A 355 -19.08 -23.25 4.69
C GLU A 355 -20.11 -22.14 4.94
N SER A 356 -19.73 -20.88 4.70
CA SER A 356 -20.62 -19.72 4.93
C SER A 356 -21.87 -19.76 4.04
N LEU A 357 -21.71 -20.16 2.79
CA LEU A 357 -22.83 -20.34 1.85
C LEU A 357 -23.73 -21.52 2.24
N ALA A 358 -23.15 -22.61 2.77
CA ALA A 358 -23.92 -23.74 3.29
C ALA A 358 -24.80 -23.29 4.45
N ASP A 359 -24.27 -22.45 5.34
CA ASP A 359 -25.00 -21.90 6.48
C ASP A 359 -26.17 -21.00 6.04
N CYS A 360 -25.96 -20.14 5.04
CA CYS A 360 -27.05 -19.39 4.40
C CYS A 360 -28.12 -20.34 3.85
N TYR A 361 -27.74 -21.42 3.18
CA TYR A 361 -28.71 -22.39 2.68
C TYR A 361 -29.43 -23.18 3.77
N LEU A 362 -28.80 -23.45 4.90
CA LEU A 362 -29.47 -24.05 6.06
C LEU A 362 -30.55 -23.11 6.62
N LYS A 363 -30.24 -21.81 6.73
CA LYS A 363 -31.22 -20.78 7.14
C LYS A 363 -32.39 -20.68 6.15
N LEU A 364 -32.10 -20.76 4.84
CA LEU A 364 -33.11 -20.84 3.77
C LEU A 364 -33.84 -22.20 3.67
N ARG A 365 -33.58 -23.14 4.58
CA ARG A 365 -34.14 -24.51 4.58
C ARG A 365 -33.83 -25.32 3.31
N LYS A 366 -32.76 -24.98 2.59
CA LYS A 366 -32.25 -25.66 1.38
C LYS A 366 -31.13 -26.66 1.75
N GLN A 367 -31.43 -27.62 2.61
CA GLN A 367 -30.44 -28.56 3.20
C GLN A 367 -29.62 -29.35 2.17
N HIS A 368 -30.25 -29.77 1.06
CA HIS A 368 -29.57 -30.50 0.00
C HIS A 368 -28.42 -29.68 -0.62
N LYS A 369 -28.58 -28.37 -0.77
CA LYS A 369 -27.52 -27.47 -1.26
C LYS A 369 -26.40 -27.31 -0.24
N ALA A 370 -26.74 -27.17 1.04
CA ALA A 370 -25.75 -27.11 2.12
C ALA A 370 -24.88 -28.38 2.18
N VAL A 371 -25.49 -29.56 2.05
CA VAL A 371 -24.78 -30.85 1.97
C VAL A 371 -23.83 -30.91 0.76
N GLN A 372 -24.24 -30.39 -0.40
CA GLN A 372 -23.37 -30.31 -1.59
C GLN A 372 -22.17 -29.41 -1.31
N LEU A 373 -22.38 -28.24 -0.71
CA LEU A 373 -21.30 -27.29 -0.42
C LEU A 373 -20.32 -27.79 0.63
N TYR A 374 -20.77 -28.51 1.67
CA TYR A 374 -19.83 -29.12 2.61
C TYR A 374 -18.98 -30.21 1.94
N LYS A 375 -19.52 -30.93 0.95
CA LYS A 375 -18.72 -31.86 0.14
C LYS A 375 -17.73 -31.13 -0.77
N GLU A 376 -18.14 -30.02 -1.37
CA GLU A 376 -17.26 -29.16 -2.16
C GLU A 376 -16.14 -28.57 -1.28
N ALA A 377 -16.45 -28.13 -0.06
CA ALA A 377 -15.47 -27.65 0.92
C ALA A 377 -14.45 -28.75 1.27
N LEU A 378 -14.90 -29.98 1.56
CA LEU A 378 -13.99 -31.11 1.81
C LEU A 378 -13.09 -31.43 0.61
N SER A 379 -13.61 -31.29 -0.61
CA SER A 379 -12.83 -31.46 -1.83
C SER A 379 -11.83 -30.33 -2.06
N ALA A 380 -12.16 -29.07 -1.73
CA ALA A 380 -11.22 -27.97 -1.81
C ALA A 380 -10.11 -28.12 -0.74
N LEU A 381 -10.49 -28.55 0.46
CA LEU A 381 -9.54 -28.79 1.56
C LEU A 381 -8.51 -29.86 1.23
N SER A 382 -8.83 -30.87 0.39
CA SER A 382 -7.86 -31.88 -0.02
C SER A 382 -6.74 -31.34 -0.92
N HIS A 383 -6.90 -30.13 -1.46
CA HIS A 383 -5.89 -29.44 -2.27
C HIS A 383 -5.07 -28.43 -1.45
N CYS A 384 -5.33 -28.32 -0.14
CA CYS A 384 -4.51 -27.51 0.77
C CYS A 384 -3.34 -28.37 1.28
N GLU A 385 -2.11 -27.85 1.23
CA GLU A 385 -0.91 -28.55 1.72
C GLU A 385 -0.90 -28.73 3.25
N ASP A 386 -1.62 -27.86 3.97
CA ASP A 386 -1.78 -27.95 5.42
C ASP A 386 -2.74 -29.07 5.82
N ASP A 387 -2.22 -30.03 6.59
CA ASP A 387 -2.98 -31.15 7.16
C ASP A 387 -3.87 -30.66 8.32
N SER A 388 -4.89 -29.87 7.97
CA SER A 388 -5.84 -29.28 8.90
C SER A 388 -6.88 -30.32 9.34
N GLY A 389 -6.44 -31.37 10.04
CA GLY A 389 -7.30 -32.42 10.57
C GLY A 389 -8.49 -31.85 11.35
N ARG A 390 -8.29 -30.78 12.12
CA ARG A 390 -9.36 -30.08 12.85
C ARG A 390 -10.42 -29.46 11.92
N LEU A 391 -10.00 -28.82 10.83
CA LEU A 391 -10.92 -28.21 9.87
C LEU A 391 -11.69 -29.29 9.12
N ARG A 392 -11.01 -30.39 8.76
CA ARG A 392 -11.62 -31.57 8.14
C ARG A 392 -12.68 -32.17 9.06
N ASP A 393 -12.35 -32.41 10.33
CA ASP A 393 -13.27 -32.96 11.33
C ASP A 393 -14.47 -32.03 11.53
N HIS A 394 -14.24 -30.73 11.65
CA HIS A 394 -15.31 -29.72 11.73
C HIS A 394 -16.26 -29.77 10.53
N LEU A 395 -15.73 -29.80 9.31
CA LEU A 395 -16.56 -29.90 8.10
C LEU A 395 -17.34 -31.22 8.03
N VAL A 396 -16.76 -32.33 8.50
CA VAL A 396 -17.44 -33.63 8.59
C VAL A 396 -18.57 -33.58 9.62
N ASP A 397 -18.37 -32.94 10.76
CA ASP A 397 -19.41 -32.74 11.79
C ASP A 397 -20.57 -31.90 11.24
N ARG A 398 -20.26 -30.78 10.57
CA ARG A 398 -21.26 -29.91 9.92
C ARG A 398 -22.04 -30.64 8.84
N LEU A 399 -21.35 -31.41 7.99
CA LEU A 399 -21.97 -32.26 6.98
C LEU A 399 -22.90 -33.30 7.61
N THR A 400 -22.46 -33.97 8.68
CA THR A 400 -23.24 -34.99 9.39
C THR A 400 -24.50 -34.39 9.99
N ALA A 401 -24.38 -33.23 10.64
CA ALA A 401 -25.52 -32.49 11.19
C ALA A 401 -26.52 -32.11 10.08
N ALA A 402 -26.04 -31.57 8.95
CA ALA A 402 -26.90 -31.21 7.82
C ALA A 402 -27.62 -32.43 7.21
N LEU A 403 -26.95 -33.59 7.13
CA LEU A 403 -27.55 -34.85 6.66
C LEU A 403 -28.63 -35.37 7.63
N GLN A 404 -28.37 -35.35 8.93
CA GLN A 404 -29.35 -35.74 9.95
C GLN A 404 -30.59 -34.84 9.92
N GLN A 405 -30.40 -33.54 9.74
CA GLN A 405 -31.50 -32.59 9.57
C GLN A 405 -32.29 -32.85 8.27
N SER A 406 -31.62 -33.23 7.18
CA SER A 406 -32.28 -33.59 5.92
C SER A 406 -33.13 -34.86 6.06
N LEU A 407 -32.58 -35.88 6.73
CA LEU A 407 -33.27 -37.13 7.01
C LEU A 407 -34.50 -36.93 7.90
N THR A 408 -34.38 -36.13 8.97
CA THR A 408 -35.50 -35.84 9.87
C THR A 408 -36.63 -35.08 9.17
N ILE A 409 -36.33 -34.09 8.33
CA ILE A 409 -37.37 -33.41 7.51
C ILE A 409 -38.01 -34.38 6.52
N SER A 410 -37.23 -35.27 5.90
CA SER A 410 -37.76 -36.28 4.98
C SER A 410 -38.69 -37.28 5.70
N LEU A 411 -38.38 -37.65 6.94
CA LEU A 411 -39.17 -38.57 7.75
C LEU A 411 -40.43 -37.92 8.35
N GLN A 412 -40.43 -36.59 8.53
CA GLN A 412 -41.58 -35.82 9.02
C GLN A 412 -42.59 -35.44 7.94
N ARG A 413 -42.32 -35.70 6.65
CA ARG A 413 -43.36 -35.61 5.62
C ARG A 413 -44.28 -36.82 5.77
N PRO A 414 -45.51 -36.69 6.31
CA PRO A 414 -46.45 -37.79 6.26
C PRO A 414 -46.63 -38.13 4.77
N HIS A 415 -46.46 -39.41 4.42
CA HIS A 415 -46.96 -39.91 3.16
C HIS A 415 -48.45 -39.54 3.11
N THR A 416 -48.80 -38.49 2.38
CA THR A 416 -50.17 -38.34 1.89
C THR A 416 -50.41 -39.57 1.05
N LEU A 417 -51.09 -40.56 1.66
CA LEU A 417 -51.62 -41.72 0.99
C LEU A 417 -52.37 -41.20 -0.23
N MET A 418 -51.77 -41.41 -1.41
CA MET A 418 -52.42 -41.23 -2.69
C MET A 418 -53.73 -42.03 -2.66
N PRO A 419 -54.91 -41.41 -2.84
CA PRO A 419 -56.11 -42.18 -3.12
C PRO A 419 -55.93 -42.84 -4.49
N CYS A 420 -56.12 -44.15 -4.55
CA CYS A 420 -56.12 -44.91 -5.81
C CYS A 420 -57.06 -44.27 -6.85
N PRO A 421 -56.65 -44.16 -8.13
CA PRO A 421 -57.54 -43.63 -9.16
C PRO A 421 -58.48 -44.75 -9.64
N LEU A 422 -59.78 -44.58 -9.38
CA LEU A 422 -60.84 -45.31 -10.08
C LEU A 422 -61.45 -44.37 -11.14
N GLY A 423 -61.34 -44.79 -12.40
CA GLY A 423 -62.38 -44.62 -13.42
C GLY A 423 -62.61 -43.25 -14.07
N SER A 424 -62.12 -43.13 -15.31
CA SER A 424 -62.78 -42.52 -16.50
C SER A 424 -63.41 -41.11 -16.43
N ASN A 425 -62.88 -40.14 -17.19
CA ASN A 425 -63.31 -39.86 -18.57
C ASN A 425 -62.47 -38.73 -19.24
N PRO A 426 -62.42 -38.67 -20.59
CA PRO A 426 -61.53 -37.77 -21.33
C PRO A 426 -62.26 -36.50 -21.79
N HIS A 427 -61.68 -35.31 -21.62
CA HIS A 427 -61.94 -34.15 -22.48
C HIS A 427 -60.86 -33.04 -22.32
N SER A 428 -60.08 -32.86 -23.40
CA SER A 428 -59.65 -31.59 -24.03
C SER A 428 -58.83 -30.51 -23.27
N SER A 429 -57.59 -30.32 -23.76
CA SER A 429 -56.94 -29.04 -24.17
C SER A 429 -56.10 -28.24 -23.12
N PRO A 430 -55.13 -27.38 -23.53
CA PRO A 430 -53.71 -27.74 -23.48
C PRO A 430 -52.82 -26.79 -22.63
N LEU A 431 -51.70 -27.37 -22.18
CA LEU A 431 -50.35 -26.80 -21.97
C LEU A 431 -50.22 -25.26 -21.80
N ARG A 432 -49.99 -24.81 -20.55
CA ARG A 432 -49.20 -23.60 -20.27
C ARG A 432 -47.76 -24.00 -19.93
N GLN A 433 -46.82 -23.57 -20.77
CA GLN A 433 -45.39 -23.59 -20.48
C GLN A 433 -45.05 -22.53 -19.42
N PRO A 434 -44.11 -22.78 -18.49
CA PRO A 434 -43.51 -21.71 -17.70
C PRO A 434 -42.51 -20.94 -18.57
N ILE A 435 -42.74 -19.63 -18.67
CA ILE A 435 -41.86 -18.66 -19.32
C ILE A 435 -40.54 -18.63 -18.54
N ARG A 436 -39.42 -18.96 -19.19
CA ARG A 436 -38.09 -18.51 -18.78
C ARG A 436 -37.99 -17.01 -19.01
N LYS A 437 -37.42 -16.28 -18.05
CA LYS A 437 -36.65 -15.07 -18.33
C LYS A 437 -35.37 -15.08 -17.53
N SER A 438 -34.35 -15.63 -18.17
CA SER A 438 -32.98 -15.15 -18.08
C SER A 438 -32.88 -13.88 -18.92
N ASP A 439 -32.49 -12.77 -18.31
CA ASP A 439 -31.79 -11.66 -18.95
C ASP A 439 -31.08 -10.91 -17.81
N ILE A 440 -29.76 -10.90 -17.81
CA ILE A 440 -28.88 -9.73 -17.61
C ILE A 440 -27.45 -10.22 -17.91
N THR A 441 -27.02 -9.98 -19.14
CA THR A 441 -25.65 -9.57 -19.42
C THR A 441 -25.55 -8.06 -19.18
N PRO A 442 -24.39 -7.53 -18.78
CA PRO A 442 -24.23 -6.11 -18.48
C PRO A 442 -24.19 -5.29 -19.77
N ASN A 443 -25.07 -4.29 -19.89
CA ASN A 443 -24.98 -3.27 -20.93
C ASN A 443 -24.39 -1.99 -20.29
N PRO A 444 -23.27 -1.44 -20.80
CA PRO A 444 -22.63 -0.25 -20.26
C PRO A 444 -23.46 0.99 -20.63
N GLY A 445 -24.35 1.41 -19.74
CA GLY A 445 -25.20 2.58 -20.01
C GLY A 445 -26.03 3.13 -18.84
N SER A 446 -25.96 2.55 -17.64
CA SER A 446 -26.82 2.96 -16.51
C SER A 446 -26.18 3.89 -15.47
N LEU A 447 -25.01 4.50 -15.76
CA LEU A 447 -24.48 5.61 -14.96
C LEU A 447 -25.25 6.94 -15.16
N SER A 448 -26.21 6.98 -16.09
CA SER A 448 -26.94 8.19 -16.49
C SER A 448 -28.32 8.37 -15.85
N LYS A 449 -28.73 7.51 -14.91
CA LYS A 449 -30.05 7.60 -14.24
C LYS A 449 -30.03 7.97 -12.76
N LEU A 450 -28.85 8.13 -12.16
CA LEU A 450 -28.68 8.81 -10.86
C LEU A 450 -28.44 10.33 -11.02
N LEU A 451 -28.48 10.83 -12.27
CA LEU A 451 -28.19 12.21 -12.65
C LEU A 451 -29.18 12.72 -13.71
N GLN A 452 -30.48 12.86 -13.40
CA GLN A 452 -31.37 13.73 -14.20
C GLN A 452 -32.51 14.36 -13.35
N PRO A 453 -32.88 15.64 -13.60
CA PRO A 453 -33.89 16.36 -12.84
C PRO A 453 -35.30 16.13 -13.41
N LYS A 454 -36.27 15.83 -12.55
CA LYS A 454 -37.70 16.02 -12.86
C LYS A 454 -38.19 17.27 -12.13
N GLN A 455 -38.33 18.36 -12.87
CA GLN A 455 -39.20 19.46 -12.47
C GLN A 455 -40.63 19.15 -12.92
N SER A 456 -41.57 19.16 -11.97
CA SER A 456 -42.95 19.61 -12.18
C SER A 456 -43.64 19.70 -10.83
N TRP A 457 -43.91 20.91 -10.35
CA TRP A 457 -45.28 21.38 -10.13
C TRP A 457 -45.28 22.88 -9.84
N GLU A 458 -46.32 23.53 -10.37
CA GLU A 458 -46.61 24.95 -10.34
C GLU A 458 -46.94 25.43 -8.92
N ALA A 459 -46.55 26.65 -8.58
CA ALA A 459 -47.13 27.39 -7.46
C ALA A 459 -47.85 28.66 -7.99
N PRO A 460 -49.03 29.02 -7.46
CA PRO A 460 -49.81 30.15 -7.96
C PRO A 460 -49.41 31.49 -7.30
N GLY A 461 -49.45 32.55 -8.11
CA GLY A 461 -49.55 33.97 -7.72
C GLY A 461 -48.29 34.62 -7.14
N ALA A 462 -48.02 35.92 -7.24
CA ALA A 462 -48.50 37.07 -8.02
C ALA A 462 -47.67 38.28 -7.53
N GLY A 463 -47.36 39.24 -8.42
CA GLY A 463 -46.83 40.58 -8.07
C GLY A 463 -45.37 40.80 -8.51
N GLN A 464 -45.09 41.49 -9.63
CA GLN A 464 -44.89 42.95 -9.76
C GLN A 464 -43.59 43.39 -9.05
N GLU A 465 -42.59 44.05 -9.63
CA GLU A 465 -42.44 45.12 -10.64
C GLU A 465 -40.97 45.07 -11.16
N ALA A 466 -40.71 45.11 -12.47
CA ALA A 466 -40.49 46.29 -13.31
C ALA A 466 -39.22 47.13 -13.02
N THR A 467 -38.33 47.13 -14.03
CA THR A 467 -37.50 48.24 -14.60
C THR A 467 -36.01 47.86 -14.73
N SER A 468 -35.22 48.23 -15.75
CA SER A 468 -35.38 48.68 -17.14
C SER A 468 -33.96 48.87 -17.70
N ARG A 469 -33.68 48.34 -18.90
CA ARG A 469 -32.70 48.79 -19.93
C ARG A 469 -31.20 48.71 -19.53
N GLN A 470 -30.26 48.29 -20.40
CA GLN A 470 -30.01 48.76 -21.76
C GLN A 470 -29.00 47.83 -22.48
N GLU A 471 -29.16 47.68 -23.80
CA GLU A 471 -28.35 46.89 -24.75
C GLU A 471 -26.99 47.53 -25.06
N VAL A 472 -25.94 46.74 -25.36
CA VAL A 472 -24.97 46.91 -26.48
C VAL A 472 -24.30 45.56 -26.81
N ASP A 473 -24.19 45.27 -28.11
CA ASP A 473 -23.59 44.12 -28.80
C ASP A 473 -22.10 43.80 -28.51
N GLY A 474 -21.70 42.55 -28.77
CA GLY A 474 -20.30 42.17 -29.02
C GLY A 474 -20.02 40.65 -28.99
N ASP A 475 -19.81 40.05 -30.16
CA ASP A 475 -19.31 38.69 -30.43
C ASP A 475 -18.03 38.32 -29.64
N GLY A 476 -17.88 37.04 -29.29
CA GLY A 476 -16.58 36.51 -28.83
C GLY A 476 -16.66 35.17 -28.11
N ASP A 477 -16.63 34.10 -28.89
CA ASP A 477 -16.33 32.73 -28.48
C ASP A 477 -15.03 32.63 -27.65
N GLN A 478 -15.08 32.03 -26.46
CA GLN A 478 -14.07 31.11 -25.92
C GLN A 478 -14.42 30.61 -24.52
N SER A 479 -14.49 29.28 -24.45
CA SER A 479 -14.51 28.43 -23.27
C SER A 479 -13.39 28.72 -22.28
N GLU A 480 -13.70 28.85 -20.99
CA GLU A 480 -12.81 28.40 -19.90
C GLU A 480 -13.60 28.19 -18.59
N HIS A 481 -13.65 26.93 -18.18
CA HIS A 481 -14.21 26.47 -16.91
C HIS A 481 -13.34 26.96 -15.74
N LYS A 482 -13.90 27.78 -14.84
CA LYS A 482 -13.44 27.86 -13.44
C LYS A 482 -14.23 26.86 -12.61
N ILE A 483 -13.55 25.82 -12.13
CA ILE A 483 -14.06 24.88 -11.14
C ILE A 483 -13.94 25.56 -9.77
N VAL A 484 -15.09 25.95 -9.22
CA VAL A 484 -15.28 26.19 -7.79
C VAL A 484 -15.97 24.94 -7.25
N ALA A 485 -15.31 24.25 -6.33
CA ALA A 485 -15.82 23.06 -5.66
C ALA A 485 -17.03 23.42 -4.77
N PRO A 486 -18.14 22.67 -4.81
CA PRO A 486 -19.20 22.81 -3.82
C PRO A 486 -19.07 21.79 -2.70
N GLU A 487 -19.47 22.27 -1.53
CA GLU A 487 -19.40 21.68 -0.20
C GLU A 487 -20.29 20.42 -0.06
N LEU A 488 -19.75 19.40 0.59
CA LEU A 488 -20.49 18.25 1.10
C LEU A 488 -21.00 18.60 2.51
N HIS A 489 -22.25 19.03 2.63
CA HIS A 489 -22.95 19.08 3.92
C HIS A 489 -24.27 18.30 3.91
N SER A 490 -24.43 17.53 4.99
CA SER A 490 -25.61 16.88 5.58
C SER A 490 -26.19 15.63 4.92
N LEU A 491 -25.79 14.47 5.45
CA LEU A 491 -26.67 13.33 5.72
C LEU A 491 -26.57 12.96 7.20
N TYR A 492 -27.22 13.74 8.05
CA TYR A 492 -27.57 13.36 9.41
C TYR A 492 -28.99 13.86 9.69
N HIS A 493 -29.95 12.94 9.73
CA HIS A 493 -31.14 13.15 10.53
C HIS A 493 -30.82 12.69 11.95
N SER A 494 -30.91 13.62 12.87
CA SER A 494 -30.98 13.41 14.31
C SER A 494 -32.28 12.71 14.67
N GLU A 495 -32.20 11.46 15.12
CA GLU A 495 -33.22 10.87 15.98
C GLU A 495 -32.62 10.75 17.39
N GLU A 496 -33.22 11.49 18.32
CA GLU A 496 -33.12 11.25 19.76
C GLU A 496 -33.93 10.01 20.16
N MET A 497 -33.67 9.54 21.40
CA MET A 497 -34.30 8.44 22.16
C MET A 497 -33.56 7.09 22.05
N ASP A 498 -33.30 6.33 23.11
CA ASP A 498 -33.69 6.43 24.51
C ASP A 498 -32.71 5.58 25.34
N GLN A 499 -32.49 5.94 26.61
CA GLN A 499 -31.77 5.10 27.55
C GLN A 499 -32.59 3.83 27.83
N VAL A 500 -32.10 2.67 27.38
CA VAL A 500 -32.55 1.36 27.87
C VAL A 500 -31.35 0.65 28.50
N GLN A 501 -31.42 0.47 29.82
CA GLN A 501 -30.56 -0.40 30.59
C GLN A 501 -30.92 -1.89 30.35
N HIS A 502 -29.92 -2.75 30.60
CA HIS A 502 -29.91 -4.23 30.61
C HIS A 502 -29.50 -4.88 29.27
N SER A 503 -28.66 -5.92 29.23
CA SER A 503 -27.97 -6.73 30.24
C SER A 503 -26.92 -7.57 29.50
N GLU A 504 -25.74 -7.75 30.08
CA GLU A 504 -24.71 -8.65 29.56
C GLU A 504 -25.24 -10.09 29.49
N SER A 505 -25.31 -10.65 28.28
CA SER A 505 -25.39 -12.10 28.07
C SER A 505 -24.37 -12.50 27.00
N LEU A 506 -23.27 -13.08 27.47
CA LEU A 506 -22.27 -13.77 26.68
C LEU A 506 -22.93 -14.90 25.86
N HIS A 507 -22.90 -14.79 24.53
CA HIS A 507 -23.06 -15.92 23.62
C HIS A 507 -21.71 -16.24 22.98
N PRO A 508 -21.17 -17.46 23.13
CA PRO A 508 -19.96 -17.89 22.46
C PRO A 508 -20.35 -18.55 21.13
N ASN A 509 -19.93 -17.93 20.02
CA ASN A 509 -19.59 -18.55 18.72
C ASN A 509 -19.72 -17.51 17.59
N THR A 510 -18.62 -16.82 17.29
CA THR A 510 -18.43 -16.06 16.06
C THR A 510 -17.16 -16.56 15.39
N PRO A 511 -17.21 -17.25 14.24
CA PRO A 511 -16.05 -17.36 13.35
C PRO A 511 -16.01 -16.08 12.53
N GLY A 512 -15.47 -15.02 13.12
CA GLY A 512 -15.31 -13.71 12.50
C GLY A 512 -13.85 -13.36 12.35
N GLU A 513 -13.07 -14.18 11.64
CA GLU A 513 -11.81 -13.68 11.09
C GLU A 513 -12.15 -12.64 10.03
N LEU A 514 -11.79 -11.39 10.33
CA LEU A 514 -11.90 -10.26 9.43
C LEU A 514 -11.06 -10.54 8.18
N TRP A 515 -11.71 -10.61 7.03
CA TRP A 515 -11.07 -10.63 5.72
C TRP A 515 -10.52 -9.26 5.33
N LEU A 516 -9.75 -8.63 6.23
CA LEU A 516 -8.86 -7.52 5.89
C LEU A 516 -7.66 -8.09 5.12
N ASP A 517 -6.98 -7.26 4.33
CA ASP A 517 -5.86 -7.70 3.48
C ASP A 517 -4.87 -8.54 4.29
N ARG A 518 -4.94 -9.86 4.09
CA ARG A 518 -3.87 -10.77 4.50
C ARG A 518 -2.73 -10.50 3.54
N GLU A 519 -1.73 -9.76 4.01
CA GLU A 519 -0.38 -9.99 3.52
C GLU A 519 -0.06 -11.44 3.91
N ASN A 520 0.02 -12.32 2.90
CA ASN A 520 0.45 -13.70 3.11
C ASN A 520 1.84 -13.66 3.76
N PRO A 521 2.04 -14.24 4.97
CA PRO A 521 3.40 -14.51 5.43
C PRO A 521 4.03 -15.55 4.48
N PRO A 522 5.34 -15.47 4.19
CA PRO A 522 6.01 -16.51 3.42
C PRO A 522 5.96 -17.81 4.21
N THR A 523 5.33 -18.84 3.66
CA THR A 523 5.33 -20.19 4.21
C THR A 523 6.75 -20.77 4.17
N GLU A 524 7.23 -21.23 5.33
CA GLU A 524 8.49 -21.94 5.49
C GLU A 524 8.41 -23.33 4.82
N SER A 525 8.72 -23.42 3.53
CA SER A 525 8.99 -24.71 2.87
C SER A 525 9.80 -24.61 1.57
N GLU A 526 10.79 -23.72 1.51
CA GLU A 526 11.78 -23.75 0.42
C GLU A 526 13.23 -23.69 0.93
N THR A 527 13.60 -24.70 1.73
CA THR A 527 15.01 -25.10 1.84
C THR A 527 15.25 -26.36 1.04
N SER A 528 15.43 -26.22 -0.28
CA SER A 528 16.26 -27.09 -1.14
C SER A 528 15.93 -26.88 -2.62
N LEU A 529 16.51 -25.84 -3.23
CA LEU A 529 17.23 -25.90 -4.52
C LEU A 529 17.49 -24.46 -4.98
N ALA A 530 18.73 -24.03 -4.76
CA ALA A 530 19.25 -22.78 -5.29
C ALA A 530 19.38 -22.86 -6.82
N GLU A 531 18.63 -22.02 -7.54
CA GLU A 531 19.08 -21.41 -8.78
C GLU A 531 18.27 -20.12 -9.03
N ALA A 532 18.99 -19.02 -9.24
CA ALA A 532 18.51 -17.65 -9.16
C ALA A 532 17.53 -17.28 -10.28
N LEU A 533 16.35 -16.78 -9.90
CA LEU A 533 15.54 -15.88 -10.73
C LEU A 533 15.08 -14.68 -9.87
N PRO A 534 15.11 -13.45 -10.41
CA PRO A 534 14.80 -12.25 -9.63
C PRO A 534 13.29 -12.17 -9.36
N ILE A 535 12.94 -11.95 -8.09
CA ILE A 535 11.59 -11.55 -7.67
C ILE A 535 11.28 -10.21 -8.35
N ILE A 536 10.36 -10.22 -9.30
CA ILE A 536 9.81 -9.02 -9.92
C ILE A 536 8.71 -8.51 -8.99
N GLU A 537 9.07 -7.59 -8.09
CA GLU A 537 8.11 -6.78 -7.34
C GLU A 537 7.27 -5.96 -8.34
N THR A 538 5.96 -6.13 -8.30
CA THR A 538 4.99 -5.38 -9.13
C THR A 538 4.62 -4.02 -8.51
N HIS A 539 5.60 -3.37 -7.88
CA HIS A 539 5.52 -1.95 -7.53
C HIS A 539 6.07 -1.10 -8.68
N PRO A 540 5.51 0.09 -8.98
CA PRO A 540 6.31 1.09 -9.68
C PRO A 540 7.57 1.33 -8.82
N PRO A 541 8.79 1.36 -9.40
CA PRO A 541 10.03 1.36 -8.62
C PRO A 541 10.24 2.74 -7.99
N MET A 542 9.57 2.99 -6.87
CA MET A 542 9.81 4.12 -5.98
C MET A 542 10.46 3.66 -4.68
N SER A 543 11.52 2.87 -4.81
CA SER A 543 12.63 2.79 -3.86
C SER A 543 13.81 2.10 -4.54
N ARG A 544 14.27 2.69 -5.65
CA ARG A 544 15.70 2.57 -5.93
C ARG A 544 16.39 3.16 -4.71
N TRP A 545 17.40 2.45 -4.21
CA TRP A 545 18.36 2.92 -3.23
C TRP A 545 18.60 4.43 -3.46
N ARG A 546 18.67 5.22 -2.40
CA ARG A 546 19.07 6.63 -2.53
C ARG A 546 20.39 6.79 -1.82
N SER A 547 21.41 6.20 -2.41
CA SER A 547 22.80 6.47 -2.09
C SER A 547 23.06 7.98 -2.08
N GLN A 548 23.80 8.42 -1.07
CA GLN A 548 24.23 9.80 -0.99
C GLN A 548 25.52 9.99 -1.80
N PHE A 549 25.59 11.08 -2.56
CA PHE A 549 26.70 11.39 -3.46
C PHE A 549 27.38 12.69 -3.07
N CYS A 550 28.69 12.78 -3.28
CA CYS A 550 29.49 13.96 -2.94
C CYS A 550 29.72 14.85 -4.16
N SER A 551 29.59 16.17 -3.98
CA SER A 551 30.13 17.14 -4.92
C SER A 551 31.66 17.26 -4.79
N LEU A 552 32.32 17.67 -5.87
CA LEU A 552 33.75 17.99 -5.87
C LEU A 552 34.07 19.40 -5.38
N MET A 553 33.09 20.30 -5.39
CA MET A 553 33.10 21.57 -4.65
C MET A 553 32.72 21.34 -3.20
#